data_AF-Q2W213-F1
#
_entry.id   AF-Q2W213-F1
#
_cell.length_a   1.000
_cell.length_b   1.000
_cell.length_c   1.000
_cell.angle_alpha   90.00
_cell.angle_beta   90.00
_cell.angle_gamma   90.00
#
_symmetry.space_group_name_H-M   'P 1'
#
loop_
_entity.id
_entity.type
_entity.pdbx_description
1 polymer ?
#
loop_
_entity_poly.entity_id
_entity_poly.type
_entity_poly.pdbx_seq_one_letter_code
_entity_poly.pdbx_strand_id
1 'polypeptide(L)'
;MAKPSITAADDAARAIAEREQLVAGRVSLTTTAALGQYLITPHLIKLTAAYPDVQVELRLTERRVNIISDGIDLAVRTGTLDDSDLVARRLCKVKRLLVASPAYLAKAGVPVAPSDLASHNAIVISAALDSWRFDGGWECSMRWTIAAGNMLVAHQLARLHHGIALLPDFMLETDLDLGTLIHLLPEYPMEQADAWIVSSPQRYRSLAVQTVLNYLAGAKSGVSVGRH
;
A
#
# COMPACT_ATOMS: atom_id res chain seq x y z
N MET A 1 -22.12 48.19 2.95
CA MET A 1 -21.42 46.88 2.95
C MET A 1 -22.12 45.98 1.93
N ALA A 2 -21.45 45.68 0.81
CA ALA A 2 -22.00 44.85 -0.27
C ALA A 2 -21.92 43.36 0.10
N LYS A 3 -23.04 42.64 0.04
CA LYS A 3 -23.05 41.17 0.11
C LYS A 3 -22.37 40.63 -1.16
N PRO A 4 -21.45 39.65 -1.08
CA PRO A 4 -21.00 38.93 -2.27
C PRO A 4 -22.21 38.29 -2.94
N SER A 5 -22.37 38.49 -4.26
CA SER A 5 -23.55 38.02 -4.99
C SER A 5 -23.52 36.49 -5.12
N ILE A 6 -24.65 35.85 -4.81
CA ILE A 6 -24.86 34.40 -4.93
C ILE A 6 -24.45 33.86 -6.32
N THR A 7 -24.58 34.69 -7.35
CA THR A 7 -24.17 34.42 -8.74
C THR A 7 -22.68 34.12 -8.93
N ALA A 8 -21.77 34.77 -8.21
CA ALA A 8 -20.33 34.53 -8.38
C ALA A 8 -19.89 33.18 -7.80
N ALA A 9 -20.55 32.71 -6.75
CA ALA A 9 -20.31 31.39 -6.17
C ALA A 9 -20.89 30.28 -7.07
N ASP A 10 -22.07 30.49 -7.64
CA ASP A 10 -22.72 29.56 -8.56
C ASP A 10 -21.97 29.44 -9.91
N ASP A 11 -21.47 30.56 -10.46
CA ASP A 11 -20.67 30.54 -11.68
C ASP A 11 -19.28 29.90 -11.47
N ALA A 12 -18.67 30.09 -10.29
CA ALA A 12 -17.43 29.40 -9.92
C ALA A 12 -17.66 27.89 -9.76
N ALA A 13 -18.76 27.48 -9.12
CA ALA A 13 -19.14 26.07 -9.00
C ALA A 13 -19.44 25.44 -10.36
N ARG A 14 -20.12 26.16 -11.27
CA ARG A 14 -20.40 25.69 -12.63
C ARG A 14 -19.13 25.57 -13.47
N ALA A 15 -18.22 26.54 -13.40
CA ALA A 15 -16.93 26.49 -14.09
C ALA A 15 -16.02 25.36 -13.55
N ILE A 16 -16.10 25.06 -12.25
CA ILE A 16 -15.43 23.89 -11.66
C ILE A 16 -16.04 22.60 -12.20
N ALA A 17 -17.37 22.47 -12.22
CA ALA A 17 -18.06 21.29 -12.74
C ALA A 17 -17.81 21.08 -14.25
N GLU A 18 -17.82 22.14 -15.06
CA GLU A 18 -17.46 22.11 -16.48
C GLU A 18 -16.00 21.68 -16.68
N ARG A 19 -15.09 22.14 -15.82
CA ARG A 19 -13.67 21.75 -15.85
C ARG A 19 -13.44 20.31 -15.38
N GLU A 20 -14.27 19.80 -14.48
CA GLU A 20 -14.29 18.40 -14.06
C GLU A 20 -14.85 17.48 -15.16
N GLN A 21 -15.80 17.94 -15.96
CA GLN A 21 -16.30 17.22 -17.15
C GLN A 21 -15.30 17.18 -18.31
N LEU A 22 -14.27 18.04 -18.30
CA LEU A 22 -13.21 18.07 -19.33
C LEU A 22 -11.98 17.20 -18.97
N VAL A 23 -12.01 16.50 -17.84
CA VAL A 23 -10.88 15.65 -17.44
C VAL A 23 -10.86 14.40 -18.30
N ALA A 24 -9.93 14.35 -19.26
CA ALA A 24 -9.76 13.24 -20.17
C ALA A 24 -8.29 12.90 -20.38
N GLY A 25 -8.03 11.68 -20.86
CA GLY A 25 -6.71 11.22 -21.29
C GLY A 25 -6.22 9.99 -20.55
N ARG A 26 -5.07 9.48 -21.01
CA ARG A 26 -4.43 8.28 -20.44
C ARG A 26 -3.44 8.66 -19.35
N VAL A 27 -3.50 7.95 -18.23
CA VAL A 27 -2.57 8.06 -17.10
C VAL A 27 -1.89 6.70 -16.89
N SER A 28 -0.57 6.66 -17.03
CA SER A 28 0.24 5.47 -16.73
C SER A 28 0.60 5.45 -15.25
N LEU A 29 0.08 4.46 -14.52
CA LEU A 29 0.25 4.26 -13.09
C LEU A 29 1.02 2.96 -12.82
N THR A 30 2.08 3.01 -12.01
CA THR A 30 2.80 1.80 -11.57
C THR A 30 2.70 1.56 -10.07
N THR A 31 2.67 0.31 -9.64
CA THR A 31 2.69 -0.07 -8.22
C THR A 31 3.10 -1.54 -8.02
N THR A 32 3.17 -2.01 -6.76
CA THR A 32 3.39 -3.44 -6.45
C THR A 32 2.10 -4.23 -6.56
N ALA A 33 2.18 -5.55 -6.70
CA ALA A 33 0.98 -6.36 -6.88
C ALA A 33 0.00 -6.23 -5.69
N ALA A 34 0.53 -6.21 -4.46
CA ALA A 34 -0.27 -6.09 -3.25
C ALA A 34 -0.98 -4.72 -3.14
N LEU A 35 -0.26 -3.61 -3.35
CA LEU A 35 -0.86 -2.28 -3.33
C LEU A 35 -1.90 -2.13 -4.45
N GLY A 36 -1.58 -2.62 -5.64
CA GLY A 36 -2.47 -2.66 -6.80
C GLY A 36 -3.80 -3.33 -6.48
N GLN A 37 -3.75 -4.53 -5.93
CA GLN A 37 -4.92 -5.34 -5.61
C GLN A 37 -5.76 -4.72 -4.48
N TYR A 38 -5.16 -4.40 -3.34
CA TYR A 38 -5.90 -4.08 -2.12
C TYR A 38 -6.18 -2.59 -1.92
N LEU A 39 -5.29 -1.69 -2.35
CA LEU A 39 -5.45 -0.24 -2.11
C LEU A 39 -5.84 0.52 -3.37
N ILE A 40 -5.32 0.16 -4.54
CA ILE A 40 -5.50 0.98 -5.77
C ILE A 40 -6.77 0.59 -6.52
N THR A 41 -6.99 -0.70 -6.78
CA THR A 41 -8.11 -1.19 -7.60
C THR A 41 -9.47 -0.71 -7.10
N PRO A 42 -9.81 -0.77 -5.79
CA PRO A 42 -11.11 -0.28 -5.29
C PRO A 42 -11.37 1.21 -5.58
N HIS A 43 -10.30 2.01 -5.69
CA HIS A 43 -10.38 3.44 -5.98
C HIS A 43 -10.46 3.73 -7.49
N LEU A 44 -9.79 2.92 -8.33
CA LEU A 44 -9.87 3.07 -9.79
C LEU A 44 -11.28 2.85 -10.33
N ILE A 45 -12.05 1.94 -9.73
CA ILE A 45 -13.45 1.70 -10.13
C ILE A 45 -14.29 2.96 -9.91
N LYS A 46 -14.16 3.59 -8.74
CA LYS A 46 -14.94 4.79 -8.43
C LYS A 46 -14.43 6.02 -9.22
N LEU A 47 -13.13 6.10 -9.51
CA LEU A 47 -12.54 7.12 -10.38
C LEU A 47 -13.15 7.06 -11.78
N THR A 48 -13.11 5.90 -12.42
CA THR A 48 -13.58 5.73 -13.81
C THR A 48 -15.09 5.88 -13.95
N ALA A 49 -15.85 5.65 -12.88
CA ALA A 49 -17.26 6.02 -12.83
C ALA A 49 -17.50 7.54 -12.77
N ALA A 50 -16.63 8.29 -12.09
CA ALA A 50 -16.72 9.75 -11.97
C ALA A 50 -16.14 10.49 -13.19
N TYR A 51 -15.11 9.94 -13.82
CA TYR A 51 -14.40 10.52 -14.96
C TYR A 51 -14.28 9.48 -16.10
N PRO A 52 -15.34 9.27 -16.90
CA PRO A 52 -15.41 8.19 -17.89
C PRO A 52 -14.40 8.34 -19.04
N ASP A 53 -13.92 9.56 -19.31
CA ASP A 53 -12.93 9.84 -20.36
C ASP A 53 -11.48 9.71 -19.88
N VAL A 54 -11.27 9.35 -18.61
CA VAL A 54 -9.94 9.04 -18.05
C VAL A 54 -9.65 7.56 -18.22
N GLN A 55 -8.55 7.25 -18.90
CA GLN A 55 -8.04 5.89 -19.03
C GLN A 55 -6.84 5.71 -18.10
N VAL A 56 -6.85 4.65 -17.28
CA VAL A 56 -5.71 4.31 -16.41
C VAL A 56 -5.04 3.05 -16.91
N GLU A 57 -3.76 3.14 -17.24
CA GLU A 57 -2.91 1.98 -17.50
C GLU A 57 -2.20 1.61 -16.19
N LEU A 58 -2.59 0.49 -15.58
CA LEU A 58 -2.00 0.00 -14.34
C LEU A 58 -0.89 -1.02 -14.62
N ARG A 59 0.34 -0.71 -14.23
CA ARG A 59 1.53 -1.56 -14.37
C ARG A 59 2.00 -2.09 -13.02
N LEU A 60 1.88 -3.39 -12.80
CA LEU A 60 2.31 -4.04 -11.56
C LEU A 60 3.76 -4.52 -11.67
N THR A 61 4.63 -4.07 -10.78
CA THR A 61 6.04 -4.48 -10.74
C THR A 61 6.65 -4.31 -9.35
N GLU A 62 7.40 -5.31 -8.91
CA GLU A 62 8.13 -5.27 -7.64
C GLU A 62 9.47 -4.52 -7.77
N ARG A 63 9.98 -4.38 -9.00
CA ARG A 63 11.19 -3.59 -9.27
C ARG A 63 10.88 -2.11 -9.11
N ARG A 64 11.82 -1.35 -8.55
CA ARG A 64 11.81 0.12 -8.67
C ARG A 64 11.98 0.48 -10.15
N VAL A 65 11.11 1.35 -10.63
CA VAL A 65 11.09 1.84 -12.02
C VAL A 65 11.41 3.33 -12.03
N ASN A 66 12.04 3.81 -13.09
CA ASN A 66 12.36 5.22 -13.22
C ASN A 66 11.19 5.91 -13.91
N ILE A 67 10.47 6.71 -13.14
CA ILE A 67 9.21 7.34 -13.56
C ILE A 67 9.41 8.18 -14.83
N ILE A 68 10.56 8.85 -14.96
CA ILE A 68 10.86 9.74 -16.07
C ILE A 68 11.19 8.93 -17.33
N SER A 69 12.16 8.02 -17.26
CA SER A 69 12.59 7.26 -18.44
C SER A 69 11.54 6.27 -18.94
N ASP A 70 10.74 5.72 -18.03
CA ASP A 70 9.76 4.67 -18.35
C ASP A 70 8.40 5.25 -18.78
N GLY A 71 8.31 6.58 -18.90
CA GLY A 71 7.10 7.29 -19.35
C GLY A 71 5.92 7.11 -18.41
N ILE A 72 6.18 7.01 -17.10
CA ILE A 72 5.17 6.76 -16.08
C ILE A 72 4.69 8.11 -15.53
N ASP A 73 3.38 8.28 -15.38
CA ASP A 73 2.82 9.51 -14.82
C ASP A 73 2.77 9.46 -13.29
N LEU A 74 2.39 8.30 -12.73
CA LEU A 74 2.24 8.08 -11.29
C LEU A 74 2.90 6.78 -10.85
N ALA A 75 3.57 6.79 -9.69
CA ALA A 75 4.01 5.57 -9.03
C ALA A 75 3.53 5.51 -7.59
N VAL A 76 3.02 4.35 -7.17
CA VAL A 76 2.62 4.08 -5.78
C VAL A 76 3.52 3.03 -5.16
N ARG A 77 4.18 3.38 -4.05
CA ARG A 77 5.17 2.52 -3.38
C ARG A 77 5.12 2.69 -1.87
N THR A 78 5.57 1.66 -1.15
CA THR A 78 5.83 1.72 0.29
C THR A 78 7.31 1.96 0.57
N GLY A 79 7.61 2.66 1.66
CA GLY A 79 8.97 2.86 2.16
C GLY A 79 9.32 4.33 2.31
N THR A 80 10.61 4.60 2.51
CA THR A 80 11.14 5.96 2.54
C THR A 80 11.23 6.51 1.11
N LEU A 81 10.90 7.79 0.97
CA LEU A 81 11.18 8.52 -0.26
C LEU A 81 12.67 8.83 -0.30
N ASP A 82 13.31 8.55 -1.43
CA ASP A 82 14.66 9.06 -1.69
C ASP A 82 14.55 10.56 -1.98
N ASP A 83 15.55 11.35 -1.57
CA ASP A 83 15.63 12.78 -1.90
C ASP A 83 15.63 12.92 -3.43
N SER A 84 14.52 13.40 -3.97
CA SER A 84 14.28 13.52 -5.39
C SER A 84 13.38 14.70 -5.69
N ASP A 85 13.51 15.29 -6.87
CA ASP A 85 12.67 16.40 -7.35
C ASP A 85 11.22 15.96 -7.70
N LEU A 86 10.78 14.80 -7.19
CA LEU A 86 9.46 14.26 -7.44
C LEU A 86 8.41 14.96 -6.55
N VAL A 87 7.22 15.15 -7.11
CA VAL A 87 6.04 15.53 -6.34
C VAL A 87 5.57 14.28 -5.61
N ALA A 88 5.68 14.27 -4.28
CA ALA A 88 5.29 13.14 -3.45
C ALA A 88 4.11 13.50 -2.54
N ARG A 89 3.13 12.60 -2.45
CA ARG A 89 2.00 12.71 -1.53
C ARG A 89 1.82 11.39 -0.78
N ARG A 90 1.67 11.49 0.54
CA ARG A 90 1.39 10.32 1.37
C ARG A 90 -0.03 9.84 1.12
N LEU A 91 -0.20 8.56 0.84
CA LEU A 91 -1.51 7.92 0.71
C LEU A 91 -2.02 7.53 2.11
N CYS A 92 -1.28 6.67 2.79
CA CYS A 92 -1.65 6.17 4.11
C CYS A 92 -0.44 5.62 4.88
N LYS A 93 -0.60 5.43 6.18
CA LYS A 93 0.29 4.55 6.95
C LYS A 93 -0.08 3.11 6.67
N VAL A 94 0.92 2.26 6.50
CA VAL A 94 0.80 0.82 6.34
C VAL A 94 1.35 0.16 7.60
N LYS A 95 0.47 -0.47 8.37
CA LYS A 95 0.92 -1.30 9.49
C LYS A 95 1.36 -2.64 8.94
N ARG A 96 2.37 -3.22 9.56
CA ARG A 96 2.87 -4.55 9.23
C ARG A 96 2.61 -5.46 10.40
N LEU A 97 2.07 -6.64 10.14
CA LEU A 97 1.70 -7.61 11.14
C LEU A 97 2.51 -8.89 10.90
N LEU A 98 3.01 -9.48 11.99
CA LEU A 98 3.53 -10.83 11.97
C LEU A 98 2.36 -11.79 11.97
N VAL A 99 2.32 -12.68 10.99
CA VAL A 99 1.23 -13.64 10.86
C VAL A 99 1.72 -15.03 10.56
N ALA A 100 1.02 -16.02 11.10
CA ALA A 100 1.18 -17.41 10.72
C ALA A 100 -0.16 -18.14 10.77
N SER A 101 -0.26 -19.25 10.08
CA SER A 101 -1.45 -20.09 10.16
C SER A 101 -1.47 -20.94 11.43
N PRO A 102 -2.65 -21.28 11.97
CA PRO A 102 -2.78 -22.14 13.15
C PRO A 102 -2.05 -23.48 13.00
N ALA A 103 -2.08 -24.08 11.81
CA ALA A 103 -1.46 -25.40 11.56
C ALA A 103 0.08 -25.35 11.54
N TYR A 104 0.70 -24.22 11.19
CA TYR A 104 2.14 -24.03 11.37
C TYR A 104 2.48 -23.95 12.86
N LEU A 105 1.74 -23.12 13.60
CA LEU A 105 1.97 -22.88 15.03
C LEU A 105 1.74 -24.15 15.87
N ALA A 106 0.79 -25.00 15.50
CA ALA A 106 0.58 -26.29 16.16
C ALA A 106 1.81 -27.22 16.10
N LYS A 107 2.68 -27.06 15.08
CA LYS A 107 3.89 -27.85 14.90
C LYS A 107 5.13 -27.15 15.46
N ALA A 108 5.22 -25.84 15.28
CA ALA A 108 6.41 -25.05 15.60
C ALA A 108 6.36 -24.36 16.98
N GLY A 109 5.20 -24.35 17.64
CA GLY A 109 4.94 -23.51 18.81
C GLY A 109 4.44 -22.12 18.44
N VAL A 110 3.94 -21.39 19.43
CA VAL A 110 3.53 -19.97 19.29
C VAL A 110 4.62 -19.09 19.92
N PRO A 111 5.23 -18.15 19.17
CA PRO A 111 6.19 -17.23 19.75
C PRO A 111 5.47 -16.27 20.71
N VAL A 112 6.05 -16.05 21.88
CA VAL A 112 5.50 -15.14 22.92
C VAL A 112 6.36 -13.89 23.11
N ALA A 113 7.59 -13.89 22.58
CA ALA A 113 8.46 -12.73 22.53
C ALA A 113 9.21 -12.65 21.17
N PRO A 114 9.71 -11.46 20.78
CA PRO A 114 10.51 -11.30 19.55
C PRO A 114 11.72 -12.22 19.46
N SER A 115 12.35 -12.59 20.58
CA SER A 115 13.49 -13.52 20.61
C SER A 115 13.15 -14.92 20.09
N ASP A 116 11.89 -15.35 20.25
CA ASP A 116 11.47 -16.71 19.87
C ASP A 116 11.46 -16.89 18.35
N LEU A 117 11.32 -15.78 17.62
CA LEU A 117 11.26 -15.75 16.16
C LEU A 117 12.51 -16.36 15.49
N ALA A 118 13.68 -16.31 16.15
CA ALA A 118 14.91 -16.93 15.66
C ALA A 118 14.79 -18.48 15.51
N SER A 119 13.85 -19.10 16.24
CA SER A 119 13.58 -20.54 16.15
C SER A 119 12.54 -20.92 15.09
N HIS A 120 11.87 -19.94 14.51
CA HIS A 120 10.81 -20.14 13.52
C HIS A 120 11.32 -19.98 12.09
N ASN A 121 10.65 -20.66 11.16
CA ASN A 121 10.86 -20.39 9.74
C ASN A 121 10.14 -19.10 9.34
N ALA A 122 10.90 -18.16 8.78
CA ALA A 122 10.40 -16.94 8.18
C ALA A 122 10.19 -17.07 6.69
N ILE A 123 9.14 -16.39 6.22
CA ILE A 123 8.89 -16.11 4.82
C ILE A 123 9.32 -14.66 4.60
N VAL A 124 10.48 -14.48 3.97
CA VAL A 124 11.08 -13.15 3.75
C VAL A 124 10.78 -12.66 2.34
N ILE A 125 10.79 -11.35 2.12
CA ILE A 125 10.55 -10.79 0.77
C ILE A 125 11.82 -10.83 -0.09
N SER A 126 13.00 -10.83 0.51
CA SER A 126 14.28 -10.91 -0.17
C SER A 126 15.27 -11.64 0.72
N ALA A 127 16.20 -12.39 0.11
CA ALA A 127 17.30 -13.03 0.84
C ALA A 127 18.23 -12.00 1.52
N ALA A 128 18.25 -10.76 1.03
CA ALA A 128 19.00 -9.65 1.62
C ALA A 128 18.24 -8.91 2.74
N LEU A 129 16.97 -9.26 2.98
CA LEU A 129 16.12 -8.69 4.03
C LEU A 129 15.72 -9.81 4.99
N ASP A 130 16.72 -10.36 5.67
CA ASP A 130 16.59 -11.48 6.60
C ASP A 130 16.34 -11.05 8.05
N SER A 131 16.10 -9.76 8.28
CA SER A 131 15.77 -9.20 9.57
C SER A 131 14.43 -8.47 9.58
N TRP A 132 13.75 -8.55 10.73
CA TRP A 132 12.53 -7.79 11.01
C TRP A 132 12.76 -6.80 12.13
N ARG A 133 12.30 -5.55 11.91
CA ARG A 133 12.47 -4.43 12.83
C ARG A 133 11.16 -4.11 13.52
N PHE A 134 11.23 -4.04 14.84
CA PHE A 134 10.16 -3.63 15.73
C PHE A 134 10.26 -2.13 15.99
N ASP A 135 9.15 -1.52 16.39
CA ASP A 135 9.15 -0.17 16.90
C ASP A 135 10.05 -0.07 18.15
N GLY A 136 10.72 1.06 18.32
CA GLY A 136 11.77 1.23 19.33
C GLY A 136 13.15 0.70 18.94
N GLY A 137 13.32 0.18 17.70
CA GLY A 137 14.63 -0.09 17.11
C GLY A 137 15.20 -1.49 17.36
N TRP A 138 14.44 -2.38 18.01
CA TRP A 138 14.82 -3.79 18.13
C TRP A 138 14.75 -4.47 16.77
N GLU A 139 15.75 -5.29 16.47
CA GLU A 139 15.84 -6.04 15.22
C GLU A 139 16.09 -7.52 15.50
N CYS A 140 15.38 -8.38 14.79
CA CYS A 140 15.50 -9.84 14.92
C CYS A 140 15.88 -10.43 13.56
N SER A 141 17.05 -11.07 13.49
CA SER A 141 17.43 -11.89 12.35
C SER A 141 16.65 -13.19 12.36
N MET A 142 16.18 -13.60 11.19
CA MET A 142 15.28 -14.73 11.03
C MET A 142 15.97 -15.86 10.27
N ARG A 143 15.67 -17.10 10.65
CA ARG A 143 15.91 -18.25 9.79
C ARG A 143 14.84 -18.27 8.71
N TRP A 144 15.23 -18.38 7.44
CA TRP A 144 14.29 -18.48 6.33
C TRP A 144 14.66 -19.62 5.37
N THR A 145 13.66 -20.18 4.71
CA THR A 145 13.82 -21.17 3.63
C THR A 145 13.38 -20.64 2.27
N ILE A 146 12.44 -19.69 2.24
CA ILE A 146 11.93 -19.09 1.00
C ILE A 146 11.98 -17.58 1.11
N ALA A 147 12.64 -16.96 0.13
CA ALA A 147 12.53 -15.53 -0.15
C ALA A 147 11.54 -15.30 -1.30
N ALA A 148 10.37 -14.75 -0.99
CA ALA A 148 9.31 -14.45 -1.94
C ALA A 148 9.30 -12.96 -2.28
N GLY A 149 9.87 -12.60 -3.43
CA GLY A 149 9.92 -11.22 -3.95
C GLY A 149 8.57 -10.56 -4.27
N ASN A 150 7.45 -11.16 -3.82
CA ASN A 150 6.09 -10.69 -4.00
C ASN A 150 5.27 -11.02 -2.75
N MET A 151 4.62 -10.02 -2.17
CA MET A 151 3.85 -10.17 -0.93
C MET A 151 2.62 -11.10 -1.06
N LEU A 152 2.01 -11.20 -2.24
CA LEU A 152 0.91 -12.15 -2.47
C LEU A 152 1.39 -13.60 -2.35
N VAL A 153 2.62 -13.88 -2.81
CA VAL A 153 3.24 -15.20 -2.67
C VAL A 153 3.61 -15.46 -1.21
N ALA A 154 4.18 -14.48 -0.51
CA ALA A 154 4.50 -14.60 0.91
C ALA A 154 3.24 -14.88 1.75
N HIS A 155 2.15 -14.18 1.46
CA HIS A 155 0.83 -14.39 2.05
C HIS A 155 0.31 -15.81 1.81
N GLN A 156 0.38 -16.30 0.56
CA GLN A 156 -0.04 -17.66 0.25
C GLN A 156 0.82 -18.72 0.95
N LEU A 157 2.14 -18.51 1.08
CA LEU A 157 3.03 -19.41 1.81
C LEU A 157 2.67 -19.50 3.31
N ALA A 158 2.28 -18.38 3.93
CA ALA A 158 1.83 -18.36 5.32
C ALA A 158 0.54 -19.17 5.50
N ARG A 159 -0.41 -19.02 4.56
CA ARG A 159 -1.68 -19.77 4.51
C ARG A 159 -1.45 -21.26 4.26
N LEU A 160 -0.40 -21.62 3.52
CA LEU A 160 0.06 -22.99 3.29
C LEU A 160 1.02 -23.49 4.38
N HIS A 161 0.99 -22.87 5.56
CA HIS A 161 1.66 -23.35 6.77
C HIS A 161 3.18 -23.38 6.70
N HIS A 162 3.78 -22.57 5.83
CA HIS A 162 5.22 -22.63 5.59
C HIS A 162 6.05 -21.87 6.64
N GLY A 163 5.45 -20.96 7.40
CA GLY A 163 6.20 -20.13 8.34
C GLY A 163 5.44 -18.92 8.83
N ILE A 164 6.20 -18.02 9.44
CA ILE A 164 5.76 -16.69 9.84
C ILE A 164 6.06 -15.73 8.68
N ALA A 165 5.13 -14.86 8.34
CA ALA A 165 5.32 -13.78 7.37
C ALA A 165 5.09 -12.42 8.03
N LEU A 166 5.82 -11.41 7.58
CA LEU A 166 5.58 -10.00 7.91
C LEU A 166 4.84 -9.36 6.74
N LEU A 167 3.55 -9.05 6.92
CA LEU A 167 2.67 -8.61 5.84
C LEU A 167 1.92 -7.32 6.19
N PRO A 168 1.59 -6.48 5.19
CA PRO A 168 0.72 -5.33 5.40
C PRO A 168 -0.66 -5.71 5.93
N ASP A 169 -1.19 -4.90 6.85
CA ASP A 169 -2.53 -5.04 7.45
C ASP A 169 -3.66 -5.14 6.43
N PHE A 170 -3.61 -4.31 5.38
CA PHE A 170 -4.63 -4.28 4.33
C PHE A 170 -4.80 -5.59 3.55
N MET A 171 -3.86 -6.54 3.66
CA MET A 171 -3.95 -7.85 3.03
C MET A 171 -4.62 -8.91 3.92
N LEU A 172 -4.80 -8.61 5.20
CA LEU A 172 -4.99 -9.62 6.24
C LEU A 172 -6.40 -9.65 6.84
N GLU A 173 -7.25 -8.67 6.51
CA GLU A 173 -8.61 -8.54 7.07
C GLU A 173 -9.38 -9.87 7.07
N THR A 174 -9.54 -10.47 5.88
CA THR A 174 -10.26 -11.73 5.74
C THR A 174 -9.59 -12.91 6.48
N ASP A 175 -8.26 -12.99 6.47
CA ASP A 175 -7.60 -14.12 7.12
C ASP A 175 -7.63 -14.03 8.65
N LEU A 176 -7.59 -12.81 9.19
CA LEU A 176 -7.73 -12.57 10.62
C LEU A 176 -9.17 -12.83 11.08
N ASP A 177 -10.16 -12.37 10.31
CA ASP A 177 -11.58 -12.60 10.62
C ASP A 177 -11.95 -14.09 10.59
N LEU A 178 -11.41 -14.84 9.61
CA LEU A 178 -11.66 -16.28 9.48
C LEU A 178 -10.73 -17.15 10.33
N GLY A 179 -9.71 -16.56 10.96
CA GLY A 179 -8.69 -17.29 11.72
C GLY A 179 -7.79 -18.20 10.87
N THR A 180 -7.75 -18.00 9.55
CA THR A 180 -6.83 -18.73 8.66
C THR A 180 -5.38 -18.28 8.84
N LEU A 181 -5.18 -17.04 9.30
CA LEU A 181 -3.94 -16.53 9.85
C LEU A 181 -4.21 -15.88 11.21
N ILE A 182 -3.21 -15.94 12.10
CA ILE A 182 -3.25 -15.34 13.43
C ILE A 182 -2.19 -14.24 13.49
N HIS A 183 -2.56 -13.07 14.03
CA HIS A 183 -1.62 -12.00 14.37
C HIS A 183 -0.77 -12.41 15.58
N LEU A 184 0.55 -12.42 15.40
CA LEU A 184 1.53 -12.78 16.40
C LEU A 184 2.15 -11.54 17.05
N LEU A 185 2.49 -11.66 18.33
CA LEU A 185 3.21 -10.63 19.09
C LEU A 185 2.53 -9.23 19.06
N PRO A 186 1.21 -9.10 19.30
CA PRO A 186 0.50 -7.82 19.20
C PRO A 186 1.02 -6.73 20.14
N GLU A 187 1.70 -7.09 21.23
CA GLU A 187 2.36 -6.22 22.20
C GLU A 187 3.68 -5.64 21.68
N TYR A 188 4.22 -6.20 20.59
CA TYR A 188 5.48 -5.81 19.98
C TYR A 188 5.21 -5.26 18.57
N PRO A 189 4.80 -3.97 18.46
CA PRO A 189 4.47 -3.39 17.17
C PRO A 189 5.67 -3.39 16.23
N MET A 190 5.43 -3.73 14.97
CA MET A 190 6.44 -3.65 13.92
C MET A 190 6.69 -2.19 13.52
N GLU A 191 7.91 -1.88 13.07
CA GLU A 191 8.19 -0.58 12.45
C GLU A 191 7.19 -0.35 11.30
N GLN A 192 6.56 0.82 11.24
CA GLN A 192 5.55 1.11 10.22
C GLN A 192 6.19 1.59 8.92
N ALA A 193 5.50 1.40 7.81
CA ALA A 193 5.87 2.00 6.54
C ALA A 193 4.79 3.00 6.11
N ASP A 194 5.17 4.02 5.34
CA ASP A 194 4.21 4.86 4.64
C ASP A 194 4.07 4.37 3.19
N ALA A 195 2.84 4.43 2.67
CA ALA A 195 2.58 4.34 1.24
C ALA A 195 2.52 5.75 0.65
N TRP A 196 3.22 5.94 -0.45
CA TRP A 196 3.34 7.21 -1.16
C TRP A 196 2.88 7.06 -2.60
N ILE A 197 2.27 8.11 -3.12
CA ILE A 197 2.10 8.33 -4.55
C ILE A 197 3.05 9.43 -4.99
N VAL A 198 3.78 9.19 -6.08
CA VAL A 198 4.79 10.11 -6.61
C VAL A 198 4.58 10.36 -8.10
N SER A 199 4.94 11.57 -8.55
CA SER A 199 4.87 12.03 -9.94
C SER A 199 6.09 12.89 -10.26
N SER A 200 6.51 12.95 -11.53
CA SER A 200 7.43 14.03 -11.93
C SER A 200 6.69 15.37 -11.95
N PRO A 201 7.39 16.51 -11.72
CA PRO A 201 6.78 17.84 -11.79
C PRO A 201 6.16 18.15 -13.16
N GLN A 202 6.75 17.65 -14.26
CA GLN A 202 6.19 17.87 -15.60
C GLN A 202 4.87 17.11 -15.77
N ARG A 203 4.80 15.84 -15.34
CA ARG A 203 3.59 15.01 -15.44
C ARG A 203 2.47 15.51 -14.54
N TYR A 204 2.81 16.03 -13.36
CA TYR A 204 1.85 16.57 -12.41
C TYR A 204 1.07 17.79 -12.94
N ARG A 205 1.49 18.42 -14.04
CA ARG A 205 0.73 19.51 -14.68
C ARG A 205 -0.53 19.04 -15.42
N SER A 206 -0.64 17.76 -15.74
CA SER A 206 -1.83 17.19 -16.37
C SER A 206 -3.00 17.12 -15.39
N LEU A 207 -4.17 17.61 -15.81
CA LEU A 207 -5.38 17.56 -14.99
C LEU A 207 -5.81 16.11 -14.72
N ALA A 208 -5.71 15.21 -15.70
CA ALA A 208 -6.01 13.78 -15.51
C ALA A 208 -5.11 13.13 -14.46
N VAL A 209 -3.80 13.48 -14.46
CA VAL A 209 -2.83 12.98 -13.47
C VAL A 209 -3.17 13.49 -12.07
N GLN A 210 -3.48 14.78 -11.92
CA GLN A 210 -3.90 15.35 -10.64
C GLN A 210 -5.19 14.72 -10.14
N THR A 211 -6.18 14.53 -11.02
CA THR A 211 -7.45 13.89 -10.68
C THR A 211 -7.24 12.46 -10.19
N VAL A 212 -6.49 11.63 -10.92
CA VAL A 212 -6.16 10.26 -10.50
C VAL A 212 -5.43 10.27 -9.16
N LEU A 213 -4.40 11.12 -9.01
CA LEU A 213 -3.64 11.21 -7.76
C LEU A 213 -4.53 11.62 -6.58
N ASN A 214 -5.39 12.63 -6.74
CA ASN A 214 -6.29 13.10 -5.69
C ASN A 214 -7.29 12.02 -5.29
N TYR A 215 -7.81 11.30 -6.27
CA TYR A 215 -8.77 10.21 -6.05
C TYR A 215 -8.13 9.04 -5.28
N LEU A 216 -6.89 8.69 -5.63
CA LEU A 216 -6.11 7.67 -4.93
C LEU A 216 -5.65 8.12 -3.55
N ALA A 217 -5.34 9.40 -3.36
CA ALA A 217 -4.94 9.96 -2.07
C ALA A 217 -6.07 10.02 -1.04
N GLY A 218 -7.32 9.80 -1.45
CA GLY A 218 -8.45 9.54 -0.55
C GLY A 218 -8.48 8.11 0.00
N ALA A 219 -7.58 7.22 -0.43
CA ALA A 219 -7.49 5.85 0.04
C ALA A 219 -7.03 5.79 1.50
N LYS A 220 -7.76 5.02 2.32
CA LYS A 220 -7.40 4.69 3.70
C LYS A 220 -6.89 3.26 3.74
N SER A 221 -5.89 2.98 4.58
CA SER A 221 -5.52 1.60 4.89
C SER A 221 -6.61 0.89 5.72
N GLY A 222 -6.74 -0.42 5.50
CA GLY A 222 -7.75 -1.29 6.13
C GLY A 222 -7.22 -2.03 7.37
N VAL A 223 -8.17 -2.61 8.13
CA VAL A 223 -8.09 -3.20 9.48
C VAL A 223 -7.96 -2.20 10.64
N SER A 224 -9.10 -1.95 11.29
CA SER A 224 -9.15 -1.43 12.66
C SER A 224 -8.83 -2.59 13.59
N VAL A 225 -7.56 -2.81 13.96
CA VAL A 225 -7.22 -3.83 14.96
C VAL A 225 -7.86 -3.38 16.28
N GLY A 226 -8.99 -3.99 16.63
CA GLY A 226 -9.65 -3.82 17.91
C GLY A 226 -8.69 -4.27 19.00
N ARG A 227 -8.54 -3.44 20.05
CA ARG A 227 -7.93 -3.88 21.30
C ARG A 227 -8.83 -4.98 21.87
N HIS A 228 -8.38 -6.22 21.79
CA HIS A 228 -8.86 -7.30 22.65
C HIS A 228 -7.72 -7.72 23.55
#